data_AF-A0A5N6QTN9-F1
#
_entry.id   AF-A0A5N6QTN9-F1
#
_cell.length_a   1.000
_cell.length_b   1.000
_cell.length_c   1.000
_cell.angle_alpha   90.00
_cell.angle_beta   90.00
_cell.angle_gamma   90.00
#
_symmetry.space_group_name_H-M   'P 1'
#
loop_
_entity.id
_entity.type
_entity.pdbx_description
1 polymer ?
#
loop_
_entity_poly.entity_id
_entity_poly.type
_entity_poly.pdbx_seq_one_letter_code
_entity_poly.pdbx_strand_id
1 'polypeptide(L)'
;MELSSIKDAFDRVAKKQKLSCSKTQEVIDQIFQEIEKALEKIQSARDSDSQLDYKNSLSDLRTILKDIAPLSQLEGTQKELNIALSKYAKILEKSFNPDISKAYRNSDFDAHIVNQIAMRFMWECTQDNY
;
A
#
# COMPACT_ATOMS: atom_id res chain seq x y z
N MET A 1 -24.47 3.24 9.48
CA MET A 1 -23.10 3.07 8.99
C MET A 1 -22.51 1.87 9.71
N GLU A 2 -22.23 0.78 9.01
CA GLU A 2 -21.74 -0.44 9.65
C GLU A 2 -20.21 -0.35 9.82
N LEU A 3 -19.77 0.26 10.93
CA LEU A 3 -18.35 0.35 11.29
C LEU A 3 -17.67 -1.03 11.38
N SER A 4 -18.43 -2.08 11.68
CA SER A 4 -17.99 -3.49 11.64
C SER A 4 -17.43 -3.87 10.27
N SER A 5 -18.14 -3.56 9.18
CA SER A 5 -17.70 -3.87 7.82
C SER A 5 -16.43 -3.11 7.40
N ILE A 6 -16.25 -1.87 7.88
CA ILE A 6 -15.04 -1.09 7.62
C ILE A 6 -13.85 -1.72 8.37
N LYS A 7 -14.06 -2.09 9.64
CA LYS A 7 -13.04 -2.73 10.48
C LYS A 7 -12.59 -4.07 9.89
N ASP A 8 -13.53 -4.91 9.46
CA ASP A 8 -13.21 -6.21 8.86
C ASP A 8 -12.41 -6.07 7.55
N ALA A 9 -12.76 -5.06 6.74
CA ALA A 9 -12.02 -4.76 5.50
C ALA A 9 -10.60 -4.24 5.81
N PHE A 10 -10.43 -3.41 6.83
CA PHE A 10 -9.13 -2.95 7.30
C PHE A 10 -8.28 -4.11 7.83
N ASP A 11 -8.83 -4.98 8.68
CA ASP A 11 -8.14 -6.14 9.24
C ASP A 11 -7.66 -7.08 8.12
N ARG A 12 -8.43 -7.23 7.06
CA ARG A 12 -8.04 -8.01 5.87
C ARG A 12 -6.86 -7.37 5.12
N VAL A 13 -6.83 -6.04 4.99
CA VAL A 13 -5.70 -5.31 4.40
C VAL A 13 -4.46 -5.46 5.29
N ALA A 14 -4.59 -5.24 6.59
CA ALA A 14 -3.49 -5.34 7.55
C ALA A 14 -2.86 -6.76 7.54
N LYS A 15 -3.68 -7.81 7.51
CA LYS A 15 -3.19 -9.20 7.39
C LYS A 15 -2.43 -9.42 6.08
N LYS A 16 -2.95 -8.96 4.95
CA LYS A 16 -2.29 -9.09 3.64
C LYS A 16 -0.99 -8.29 3.55
N GLN A 17 -0.96 -7.11 4.15
CA GLN A 17 0.25 -6.29 4.23
C GLN A 17 1.33 -6.98 5.06
N LYS A 18 0.98 -7.50 6.24
CA LYS A 18 1.92 -8.24 7.09
C LYS A 18 2.50 -9.46 6.38
N LEU A 19 1.66 -10.23 5.70
CA LEU A 19 2.09 -11.38 4.89
C LEU A 19 3.02 -10.96 3.75
N SER A 20 2.69 -9.89 3.03
CA SER A 20 3.54 -9.37 1.96
C SER A 20 4.90 -8.92 2.49
N CYS A 21 4.95 -8.17 3.60
CA CYS A 21 6.20 -7.75 4.25
C CYS A 21 7.03 -8.95 4.70
N SER A 22 6.41 -9.94 5.36
CA SER A 22 7.11 -11.17 5.78
C SER A 22 7.73 -11.90 4.60
N LYS A 23 6.99 -12.02 3.50
CA LYS A 23 7.48 -12.69 2.28
C LYS A 23 8.63 -11.93 1.63
N THR A 24 8.56 -10.59 1.59
CA THR A 24 9.67 -9.76 1.11
C THR A 24 10.91 -9.93 1.99
N GLN A 25 10.74 -9.97 3.32
CA GLN A 25 11.86 -10.16 4.23
C GLN A 25 12.52 -11.54 4.04
N GLU A 26 11.74 -12.62 3.91
CA GLU A 26 12.27 -13.96 3.61
C GLU A 26 13.12 -13.98 2.34
N VAL A 27 12.69 -13.28 1.27
CA VAL A 27 13.45 -13.20 0.02
C VAL A 27 14.75 -12.41 0.22
N ILE A 28 14.71 -11.32 0.98
CA ILE A 28 15.92 -10.55 1.34
C ILE A 28 16.89 -11.42 2.13
N ASP A 29 16.41 -12.15 3.13
CA ASP A 29 17.24 -13.02 3.96
C ASP A 29 17.91 -14.13 3.14
N GLN A 30 17.18 -14.74 2.18
CA GLN A 30 17.74 -15.71 1.24
C GLN A 30 18.83 -15.11 0.34
N ILE A 31 18.64 -13.88 -0.13
CA ILE A 31 19.67 -13.16 -0.91
C ILE A 31 20.93 -12.95 -0.07
N PHE A 32 20.78 -12.52 1.18
CA PHE A 32 21.91 -12.33 2.10
C PHE A 32 22.67 -13.64 2.33
N GLN A 33 21.97 -14.74 2.62
CA GLN A 33 22.58 -16.05 2.84
C GLN A 33 23.37 -16.54 1.63
N GLU A 34 22.84 -16.36 0.41
CA GLU A 34 23.53 -16.79 -0.80
C GLU A 34 24.74 -15.90 -1.12
N ILE A 35 24.69 -14.60 -0.79
CA ILE A 35 25.85 -13.70 -0.88
C ILE A 35 26.93 -14.12 0.13
N GLU A 36 26.57 -14.39 1.38
CA GLU A 36 27.52 -14.85 2.42
C GLU A 36 28.18 -16.16 2.02
N LYS A 37 27.41 -17.14 1.55
CA LYS A 37 27.92 -18.43 1.06
C LYS A 37 28.83 -18.30 -0.14
N ALA A 38 28.53 -17.38 -1.07
CA ALA A 38 29.42 -17.08 -2.19
C ALA A 38 30.73 -16.43 -1.71
N LEU A 39 30.67 -15.55 -0.72
CA LEU A 39 31.86 -14.94 -0.10
C LEU A 39 32.73 -15.97 0.60
N GLU A 40 32.15 -16.90 1.36
CA GLU A 40 32.87 -17.99 2.01
C GLU A 40 33.58 -18.88 0.99
N LYS A 41 32.90 -19.27 -0.10
CA LYS A 41 33.52 -20.04 -1.19
C LYS A 41 34.70 -19.32 -1.83
N ILE A 42 34.57 -18.01 -2.07
CA ILE A 42 35.63 -17.16 -2.63
C ILE A 42 36.82 -17.06 -1.66
N GLN A 43 36.57 -16.94 -0.36
CA GLN A 43 37.62 -16.87 0.65
C GLN A 43 38.35 -18.19 0.79
N SER A 44 37.65 -19.33 0.87
CA SER A 44 38.28 -20.66 0.92
C SER A 44 39.04 -21.01 -0.36
N ALA A 45 38.57 -20.56 -1.52
CA ALA A 45 39.28 -20.73 -2.79
C ALA A 45 40.55 -19.86 -2.89
N ARG A 46 40.80 -18.93 -1.95
CA ARG A 46 42.00 -18.08 -1.94
C ARG A 46 43.24 -18.76 -1.40
N ASP A 47 43.03 -19.84 -0.64
CA ASP A 47 44.09 -20.67 -0.08
C ASP A 47 44.59 -21.73 -1.08
N SER A 48 43.91 -21.88 -2.23
CA SER A 48 44.31 -22.72 -3.37
C SER A 48 44.40 -21.88 -4.63
N ASP A 49 45.46 -22.02 -5.44
CA ASP A 49 45.76 -21.14 -6.60
C ASP A 49 44.79 -21.29 -7.82
N SER A 50 43.49 -21.52 -7.60
CA SER A 50 42.49 -21.84 -8.62
C SER A 50 41.63 -20.63 -9.00
N GLN A 51 42.15 -19.76 -9.87
CA GLN A 51 41.42 -18.66 -10.50
C GLN A 51 40.07 -19.08 -11.14
N LEU A 52 39.93 -20.37 -11.50
CA LEU A 52 38.72 -20.96 -12.07
C LEU A 52 37.54 -21.00 -11.08
N ASP A 53 37.78 -21.19 -9.78
CA ASP A 53 36.72 -21.38 -8.77
C ASP A 53 35.98 -20.09 -8.43
N TYR A 54 36.66 -18.95 -8.53
CA TYR A 54 36.07 -17.62 -8.36
C TYR A 54 35.01 -17.31 -9.41
N LYS A 55 35.34 -17.57 -10.68
CA LYS A 55 34.47 -17.24 -11.81
C LYS A 55 33.23 -18.11 -11.82
N ASN A 56 33.38 -19.38 -11.42
CA ASN A 56 32.28 -20.31 -11.24
C ASN A 56 31.39 -19.88 -10.06
N SER A 57 31.97 -19.56 -8.89
CA SER A 57 31.22 -19.09 -7.72
C SER A 57 30.40 -17.81 -7.98
N LEU A 58 30.96 -16.86 -8.73
CA LEU A 58 30.26 -15.65 -9.17
C LEU A 58 29.14 -15.92 -10.19
N SER A 59 29.36 -16.87 -11.10
CA SER A 59 28.35 -17.30 -12.07
C SER A 59 27.18 -18.02 -11.38
N ASP A 60 27.47 -18.84 -10.38
CA ASP A 60 26.48 -19.54 -9.57
C ASP A 60 25.65 -18.54 -8.76
N LEU A 61 26.29 -17.59 -8.06
CA LEU A 61 25.60 -16.51 -7.35
C LEU A 61 24.69 -15.73 -8.29
N ARG A 62 25.18 -15.37 -9.49
CA ARG A 62 24.36 -14.65 -10.49
C ARG A 62 23.16 -15.46 -10.96
N THR A 63 23.30 -16.78 -11.07
CA THR A 63 22.22 -17.67 -11.51
C THR A 63 21.19 -17.82 -10.40
N ILE A 64 21.63 -18.03 -9.16
CA ILE A 64 20.79 -18.13 -7.98
C ILE A 64 20.06 -16.81 -7.71
N LEU A 65 20.73 -15.66 -7.81
CA LEU A 65 20.07 -14.36 -7.68
C LEU A 65 19.02 -14.13 -8.78
N LYS A 66 19.24 -14.61 -10.00
CA LYS A 66 18.21 -14.59 -11.05
C LYS A 66 17.04 -15.52 -10.75
N ASP A 67 17.31 -16.64 -10.11
CA ASP A 67 16.30 -17.66 -9.74
C ASP A 67 15.55 -17.34 -8.43
N ILE A 68 16.13 -16.52 -7.54
CA ILE A 68 15.51 -15.88 -6.36
C ILE A 68 14.84 -14.53 -6.74
N ALA A 69 15.17 -13.99 -7.91
CA ALA A 69 14.49 -12.86 -8.51
C ALA A 69 13.17 -13.16 -9.26
N PRO A 70 12.35 -14.21 -9.03
CA PRO A 70 10.96 -14.18 -9.42
C PRO A 70 10.28 -13.15 -8.52
N LEU A 71 10.50 -11.88 -8.89
CA LEU A 71 9.60 -10.76 -8.73
C LEU A 71 8.17 -11.17 -9.02
N SER A 72 7.92 -12.23 -9.79
CA SER A 72 6.60 -12.83 -10.02
C SER A 72 5.90 -13.33 -8.75
N GLN A 73 6.63 -13.93 -7.78
CA GLN A 73 6.05 -14.38 -6.50
C GLN A 73 5.73 -13.18 -5.60
N LEU A 74 6.61 -12.19 -5.58
CA LEU A 74 6.41 -10.93 -4.86
C LEU A 74 5.32 -10.05 -5.49
N GLU A 75 5.21 -10.09 -6.82
CA GLU A 75 4.16 -9.41 -7.60
C GLU A 75 2.80 -9.96 -7.25
N GLY A 76 2.68 -11.28 -7.02
CA GLY A 76 1.41 -11.91 -6.64
C GLY A 76 0.89 -11.37 -5.31
N THR A 77 1.71 -11.39 -4.27
CA THR A 77 1.35 -10.87 -2.95
C THR A 77 1.11 -9.36 -2.98
N GLN A 78 1.89 -8.61 -3.75
CA GLN A 78 1.71 -7.17 -3.94
C GLN A 78 0.43 -6.83 -4.71
N LYS A 79 0.10 -7.56 -5.79
CA LYS A 79 -1.16 -7.41 -6.53
C LYS A 79 -2.36 -7.67 -5.63
N GLU A 80 -2.31 -8.72 -4.82
CA GLU A 80 -3.37 -9.02 -3.86
C GLU A 80 -3.55 -7.94 -2.79
N LEU A 81 -2.45 -7.38 -2.28
CA LEU A 81 -2.48 -6.25 -1.35
C LEU A 81 -3.13 -5.02 -2.00
N ASN A 82 -2.72 -4.68 -3.21
CA ASN A 82 -3.27 -3.55 -3.97
C ASN A 82 -4.78 -3.72 -4.21
N ILE A 83 -5.23 -4.92 -4.59
CA ILE A 83 -6.67 -5.22 -4.75
C ILE A 83 -7.42 -5.01 -3.44
N ALA A 84 -6.86 -5.45 -2.31
CA ALA A 84 -7.48 -5.28 -1.00
C ALA A 84 -7.56 -3.79 -0.60
N LEU A 85 -6.49 -3.02 -0.84
CA LEU A 85 -6.46 -1.57 -0.62
C LEU A 85 -7.49 -0.83 -1.48
N SER A 86 -7.56 -1.14 -2.78
CA SER A 86 -8.55 -0.53 -3.67
C SER A 86 -10.00 -0.85 -3.25
N LYS A 87 -10.26 -2.06 -2.74
CA LYS A 87 -11.57 -2.42 -2.19
C LYS A 87 -11.88 -1.64 -0.91
N TYR A 88 -10.91 -1.52 -0.01
CA TYR A 88 -11.05 -0.75 1.23
C TYR A 88 -11.33 0.73 0.94
N ALA A 89 -10.60 1.34 0.01
CA ALA A 89 -10.82 2.73 -0.42
C ALA A 89 -12.27 2.94 -0.93
N LYS A 90 -12.79 2.04 -1.76
CA LYS A 90 -14.17 2.10 -2.24
C LYS A 90 -15.21 1.95 -1.11
N ILE A 91 -14.90 1.16 -0.08
CA ILE A 91 -15.76 1.03 1.10
C ILE A 91 -15.75 2.33 1.90
N LEU A 92 -14.57 2.95 2.08
CA LEU A 92 -14.45 4.24 2.74
C LEU A 92 -15.21 5.33 1.99
N GLU A 93 -15.03 5.43 0.67
CA GLU A 93 -15.77 6.38 -0.17
C GLU A 93 -17.29 6.20 -0.02
N LYS A 94 -17.79 4.97 -0.12
CA LYS A 94 -19.24 4.71 0.05
C LYS A 94 -19.77 5.02 1.45
N SER A 95 -18.93 4.90 2.48
CA SER A 95 -19.36 5.04 3.87
C SER A 95 -19.25 6.49 4.35
N PHE A 96 -18.18 7.19 3.96
CA PHE A 96 -17.83 8.55 4.41
C PHE A 96 -18.15 9.64 3.40
N ASN A 97 -18.57 9.29 2.19
CA ASN A 97 -19.14 10.22 1.22
C ASN A 97 -20.67 10.01 1.13
N PRO A 98 -21.45 10.27 2.20
CA PRO A 98 -22.87 10.47 2.01
C PRO A 98 -23.01 11.67 1.09
N ASP A 99 -23.84 11.54 0.06
CA ASP A 99 -24.36 12.67 -0.70
C ASP A 99 -24.65 13.81 0.28
N ILE A 100 -24.01 14.96 0.12
CA ILE A 100 -24.12 16.10 1.04
C ILE A 100 -25.61 16.39 1.29
N SER A 101 -26.46 16.20 0.26
CA SER A 101 -27.92 16.32 0.34
C SER A 101 -28.57 15.35 1.34
N LYS A 102 -28.03 14.14 1.53
CA LYS A 102 -28.48 13.16 2.53
C LYS A 102 -27.95 13.46 3.94
N ALA A 103 -26.75 14.00 4.07
CA ALA A 103 -26.16 14.35 5.37
C ALA A 103 -26.92 15.50 6.06
N TYR A 104 -27.42 16.46 5.28
CA TYR A 104 -28.21 17.59 5.77
C TYR A 104 -29.73 17.33 5.84
N ARG A 105 -30.20 16.13 5.44
CA ARG A 105 -31.64 15.83 5.34
C ARG A 105 -32.37 15.80 6.69
N ASN A 106 -31.64 15.56 7.77
CA ASN A 106 -32.15 15.54 9.15
C ASN A 106 -31.65 16.75 9.97
N SER A 107 -31.07 17.76 9.31
CA SER A 107 -30.67 18.99 9.97
C SER A 107 -31.88 19.92 9.99
N ASP A 108 -32.49 20.11 11.16
CA ASP A 108 -33.46 21.18 11.36
C ASP A 108 -32.71 22.51 11.28
N PHE A 109 -32.84 23.18 10.13
CA PHE A 109 -32.34 24.52 9.98
C PHE A 109 -33.34 25.50 10.60
N ASP A 110 -32.86 26.37 11.49
CA ASP A 110 -33.65 27.48 11.99
C ASP A 110 -33.99 28.42 10.83
N ALA A 111 -35.27 28.43 10.44
CA ALA A 111 -35.77 29.22 9.32
C ALA A 111 -35.49 30.73 9.50
N HIS A 112 -35.43 31.22 10.75
CA HIS A 112 -35.12 32.61 11.02
C HIS A 112 -33.66 32.93 10.70
N ILE A 113 -32.72 32.06 11.09
CA ILE A 113 -31.29 32.23 10.80
C ILE A 113 -31.02 32.10 9.30
N VAL A 114 -31.63 31.10 8.65
CA VAL A 114 -31.50 30.92 7.19
C VAL A 114 -32.03 32.14 6.44
N ASN A 115 -33.19 32.67 6.84
CA ASN A 115 -33.75 33.87 6.22
C ASN A 115 -32.88 35.11 6.47
N GLN A 116 -32.27 35.27 7.65
CA GLN A 116 -31.33 36.36 7.89
C GLN A 116 -30.08 36.27 6.99
N ILE A 117 -29.52 35.07 6.82
CA ILE A 117 -28.36 34.85 5.94
C ILE A 117 -28.75 35.13 4.49
N ALA A 118 -29.89 34.60 4.02
CA ALA A 118 -30.38 34.84 2.66
C ALA A 118 -30.64 36.32 2.37
N MET A 119 -31.27 37.05 3.32
CA MET A 119 -31.48 38.49 3.19
C MET A 119 -30.17 39.27 3.12
N ARG A 120 -29.16 38.91 3.94
CA ARG A 120 -27.84 39.57 3.89
C ARG A 120 -27.14 39.34 2.56
N PHE A 121 -27.14 38.11 2.05
CA PHE A 121 -26.58 37.80 0.74
C PHE A 121 -27.30 38.54 -0.39
N MET A 122 -28.64 38.56 -0.37
CA MET A 122 -29.41 39.32 -1.36
C MET A 122 -29.09 40.80 -1.30
N TRP A 123 -28.97 41.37 -0.10
CA TRP A 123 -28.61 42.77 0.10
C TRP A 123 -27.21 43.09 -0.44
N GLU A 124 -26.20 42.29 -0.13
CA GLU A 124 -24.83 42.44 -0.66
C GLU A 124 -24.80 42.35 -2.20
N CYS A 125 -25.46 41.35 -2.80
CA CYS A 125 -25.53 41.24 -4.26
C CYS A 125 -26.28 42.40 -4.92
N THR A 126 -27.23 43.04 -4.23
CA THR A 126 -27.90 44.25 -4.73
C THR A 126 -27.07 45.53 -4.56
N GLN A 127 -26.12 45.58 -3.63
CA GLN A 127 -25.18 46.70 -3.51
C GLN A 127 -24.07 46.64 -4.57
N ASP A 128 -23.63 45.44 -4.96
CA ASP A 128 -22.63 45.27 -6.03
C ASP A 128 -23.17 45.59 -7.46
N ASN A 129 -24.46 45.87 -7.59
CA ASN A 129 -25.12 46.24 -8.87
C ASN A 129 -25.53 47.73 -8.97
N TYR A 130 -25.04 48.59 -8.06
CA TYR A 130 -25.23 50.05 -8.10
C TYR A 130 -23.91 50.81 -8.01
#